data_AF-A0A812YL63-F1
#
_entry.id   AF-A0A812YL63-F1
#
_cell.length_a   1.000
_cell.length_b   1.000
_cell.length_c   1.000
_cell.angle_alpha   90.00
_cell.angle_beta   90.00
_cell.angle_gamma   90.00
#
_symmetry.space_group_name_H-M   'P 1'
#
loop_
_entity.id
_entity.type
_entity.pdbx_description
1 polymer ?
#
loop_
_entity_poly.entity_id
_entity_poly.type
_entity_poly.pdbx_seq_one_letter_code
_entity_poly.pdbx_strand_id
1 'polypeptide(L)'
;MLFWTFCLLTFLQCLAGLVVSTLCRDFVADENVALELRQNVFRYYGTFSRTILTMFEILFANWAPPARVLLENMSEWFSVFFLLYRCVLGFAVLNV
;
A
#
# COMPACT_ATOMS: atom_id res chain seq x y z
N MET A 1 23.19 -1.12 -14.45
CA MET A 1 21.94 -0.36 -14.63
C MET A 1 20.81 -0.92 -13.75
N LEU A 2 20.51 -2.22 -13.83
CA LEU A 2 19.46 -2.89 -13.03
C LEU A 2 19.47 -2.57 -11.52
N PHE A 3 20.63 -2.57 -10.87
CA PHE A 3 20.73 -2.25 -9.43
C PHE A 3 20.20 -0.84 -9.11
N TRP A 4 20.60 0.16 -9.89
CA TRP A 4 20.15 1.54 -9.69
C TRP A 4 18.66 1.69 -9.95
N THR A 5 18.13 0.99 -10.95
CA THR A 5 16.69 0.98 -11.20
C THR A 5 15.92 0.30 -10.08
N PHE A 6 16.44 -0.80 -9.53
CA PHE A 6 15.86 -1.44 -8.35
C PHE A 6 15.84 -0.49 -7.15
N CYS A 7 16.95 0.21 -6.88
CA CYS A 7 17.00 1.23 -5.82
C CYS A 7 15.93 2.32 -6.01
N LEU A 8 15.76 2.82 -7.24
CA LEU A 8 14.73 3.82 -7.56
C LEU A 8 13.32 3.26 -7.34
N LEU A 9 13.06 2.02 -7.77
CA LEU A 9 11.78 1.35 -7.57
C LEU A 9 11.46 1.18 -6.08
N THR A 10 12.43 0.72 -5.27
CA THR A 10 12.26 0.60 -3.81
C THR A 10 12.00 1.96 -3.18
N PHE A 11 12.66 3.02 -3.63
CA PHE A 11 12.42 4.37 -3.15
C PHE A 11 11.00 4.85 -3.44
N LEU A 12 10.50 4.67 -4.67
CA LEU A 12 9.12 4.99 -5.04
C LEU A 12 8.10 4.16 -4.26
N GLN A 13 8.41 2.89 -4.01
CA GLN A 13 7.64 2.00 -3.12
C GLN A 13 7.52 2.58 -1.71
N CYS A 14 8.63 3.06 -1.13
CA CYS A 14 8.64 3.66 0.19
C CYS A 14 7.81 4.95 0.25
N LEU A 15 7.88 5.79 -0.78
CA LEU A 15 7.07 7.02 -0.86
C LEU A 15 5.58 6.71 -0.91
N ALA A 16 5.16 5.81 -1.81
CA ALA A 16 3.76 5.40 -1.93
C ALA A 16 3.27 4.72 -0.62
N GLY A 17 4.12 3.89 -0.01
CA GLY A 17 3.85 3.26 1.27
C GLY A 17 3.68 4.26 2.41
N LEU A 18 4.49 5.31 2.44
CA LEU A 18 4.37 6.35 3.45
C LEU A 18 3.06 7.13 3.30
N VAL A 19 2.69 7.48 2.07
CA VAL A 19 1.41 8.15 1.76
C VAL A 19 0.22 7.32 2.23
N VAL A 20 0.18 6.01 1.91
CA VAL A 20 -0.96 5.18 2.33
C VAL A 20 -0.97 4.96 3.84
N SER A 21 0.20 4.80 4.48
CA SER A 21 0.31 4.62 5.93
C SER A 21 -0.16 5.86 6.70
N THR A 22 0.16 7.06 6.23
CA THR A 22 -0.32 8.30 6.87
C THR A 22 -1.83 8.47 6.73
N LEU A 23 -2.42 8.12 5.58
CA LEU A 23 -3.87 8.14 5.38
C LEU A 23 -4.61 7.13 6.28
N CYS A 24 -4.02 5.97 6.55
CA CYS A 24 -4.61 4.96 7.43
C CYS A 24 -4.53 5.32 8.92
N ARG A 25 -3.68 6.28 9.31
CA ARG A 25 -3.36 6.57 10.71
C ARG A 25 -4.58 7.00 11.50
N ASP A 26 -5.39 7.90 10.96
CA ASP A 26 -6.56 8.44 11.65
C ASP A 26 -7.65 7.37 11.80
N PHE A 27 -7.88 6.56 10.77
CA PHE A 27 -8.82 5.43 10.82
C PHE A 27 -8.43 4.39 11.87
N VAL A 28 -7.13 4.06 11.96
CA VAL A 28 -6.63 3.12 12.97
C VAL A 28 -6.71 3.71 14.38
N ALA A 29 -6.61 5.03 14.54
CA ALA A 29 -6.68 5.68 15.85
C ALA A 29 -8.12 5.90 16.36
N ASP A 30 -9.11 5.96 15.47
CA ASP A 30 -10.50 6.25 15.81
C ASP A 30 -11.15 5.16 16.69
N GLU A 31 -11.58 5.52 17.90
CA GLU A 31 -12.23 4.62 18.86
C GLU A 31 -13.70 4.31 18.49
N ASN A 32 -14.30 5.08 17.59
CA ASN A 32 -15.67 4.86 17.14
C ASN A 32 -15.77 3.75 16.08
N VAL A 33 -14.65 3.39 15.44
CA VAL A 33 -14.57 2.31 14.46
C VAL A 33 -14.41 0.98 15.20
N ALA A 34 -15.16 -0.04 14.75
CA ALA A 34 -15.07 -1.39 15.31
C ALA A 34 -13.63 -1.92 15.30
N LEU A 35 -13.21 -2.51 16.43
CA LEU A 35 -11.84 -2.98 16.65
C LEU A 35 -11.34 -3.92 15.55
N GLU A 36 -12.22 -4.80 15.05
CA GLU A 36 -11.89 -5.76 13.99
C GLU A 36 -11.46 -5.07 12.68
N LEU A 37 -12.16 -4.01 12.28
CA LEU A 37 -11.84 -3.25 11.06
C LEU A 37 -10.50 -2.53 11.22
N ARG A 38 -10.26 -1.95 12.40
CA ARG A 38 -8.98 -1.29 12.74
C ARG A 38 -7.82 -2.29 12.72
N GLN A 39 -8.01 -3.49 13.25
CA GLN A 39 -7.02 -4.56 13.25
C GLN A 39 -6.72 -5.04 11.82
N ASN A 40 -7.74 -5.16 10.97
CA ASN A 40 -7.57 -5.52 9.57
C ASN A 40 -6.71 -4.49 8.83
N VAL A 41 -6.99 -3.19 8.96
CA VAL A 41 -6.18 -2.13 8.37
C VAL A 41 -4.77 -2.09 8.98
N PHE A 42 -4.64 -2.19 10.31
CA PHE A 42 -3.36 -2.16 11.01
C PHE A 42 -2.44 -3.31 10.61
N ARG A 43 -3.00 -4.50 10.35
CA ARG A 43 -2.22 -5.68 9.94
C ARG A 43 -1.34 -5.40 8.72
N TYR A 44 -1.87 -4.65 7.76
CA TYR A 44 -1.21 -4.30 6.50
C TYR A 44 -0.51 -2.92 6.56
N TYR A 45 -1.17 -1.89 7.09
CA TYR A 45 -0.73 -0.49 6.96
C TYR A 45 -0.38 0.21 8.29
N GLY A 46 -0.40 -0.54 9.40
CA GLY A 46 -0.31 0.03 10.75
C GLY A 46 1.07 0.49 11.19
N THR A 47 2.14 0.01 10.54
CA THR A 47 3.51 0.47 10.78
C THR A 47 4.25 0.61 9.45
N PHE A 48 5.38 1.33 9.48
CA PHE A 48 6.23 1.47 8.30
C PHE A 48 6.61 0.10 7.71
N SER A 49 7.19 -0.80 8.50
CA SER A 49 7.65 -2.11 8.01
C SER A 49 6.51 -2.99 7.47
N ARG A 50 5.33 -2.96 8.11
CA ARG A 50 4.14 -3.65 7.60
C ARG A 50 3.73 -3.09 6.25
N THR A 51 3.66 -1.76 6.15
CA THR A 51 3.26 -1.09 4.92
C THR A 51 4.24 -1.34 3.79
N ILE A 52 5.55 -1.32 4.04
CA ILE A 52 6.56 -1.63 3.02
C ILE A 52 6.40 -3.07 2.52
N LEU A 53 6.25 -4.04 3.43
CA LEU A 53 5.99 -5.44 3.03
C LEU A 53 4.72 -5.53 2.19
N THR A 54 3.65 -4.87 2.60
CA THR A 54 2.38 -4.83 1.86
C THR A 54 2.53 -4.17 0.48
N MET A 55 3.22 -3.04 0.35
CA MET A 55 3.44 -2.38 -0.94
C MET A 55 4.32 -3.23 -1.87
N PHE A 56 5.23 -4.02 -1.30
CA PHE A 56 6.00 -5.02 -2.04
C PHE A 56 5.11 -6.17 -2.54
N GLU A 57 4.23 -6.71 -1.69
CA GLU A 57 3.24 -7.73 -2.08
C GLU A 57 2.30 -7.20 -3.17
N ILE A 58 1.86 -5.94 -3.06
CA ILE A 58 1.02 -5.28 -4.07
C ILE A 58 1.74 -5.16 -5.41
N LEU A 59 3.06 -4.96 -5.45
CA LEU A 59 3.78 -4.84 -6.71
C LEU A 59 4.07 -6.21 -7.34
N PHE A 60 4.55 -7.17 -6.54
CA PHE A 60 5.15 -8.41 -7.05
C PHE A 60 4.37 -9.69 -6.79
N ALA A 61 3.45 -9.70 -5.82
CA ALA A 61 2.76 -10.90 -5.37
C ALA A 61 1.23 -10.73 -5.50
N ASN A 62 0.49 -11.03 -4.43
CA ASN A 62 -0.96 -10.94 -4.43
C ASN A 62 -1.42 -9.55 -3.99
N TRP A 63 -1.84 -8.74 -4.95
CA TRP A 63 -2.27 -7.36 -4.71
C TRP A 63 -3.69 -7.23 -4.19
N ALA A 64 -4.56 -8.20 -4.45
CA ALA A 64 -6.00 -8.04 -4.21
C ALA A 64 -6.35 -7.96 -2.72
N PRO A 65 -5.88 -8.87 -1.82
CA PRO A 65 -6.20 -8.79 -0.40
C PRO A 65 -5.80 -7.47 0.27
N PRO A 66 -4.53 -7.00 0.18
CA PRO A 66 -4.15 -5.75 0.85
C PRO A 66 -4.81 -4.52 0.26
N ALA A 67 -5.10 -4.50 -1.05
CA ALA A 67 -5.81 -3.37 -1.68
C ALA A 67 -7.29 -3.33 -1.25
N ARG A 68 -7.95 -4.49 -1.20
CA ARG A 68 -9.37 -4.59 -0.81
C ARG A 68 -9.62 -4.21 0.63
N VAL A 69 -8.67 -4.47 1.55
CA VAL A 69 -8.82 -4.05 2.94
C VAL A 69 -9.06 -2.54 3.05
N LEU A 70 -8.36 -1.70 2.29
CA LEU A 70 -8.62 -0.24 2.34
C LEU A 70 -9.86 0.17 1.55
N LEU A 71 -10.12 -0.50 0.41
CA LEU A 71 -11.32 -0.27 -0.39
C LEU A 71 -12.59 -0.50 0.44
N GLU A 72 -12.67 -1.65 1.10
CA GLU A 72 -13.86 -2.13 1.80
C GLU A 72 -14.04 -1.46 3.17
N ASN A 73 -12.94 -1.12 3.87
CA ASN A 73 -13.03 -0.57 5.24
C ASN A 73 -12.95 0.95 5.32
N MET A 74 -12.31 1.62 4.34
CA MET A 74 -12.07 3.06 4.39
C MET A 74 -12.75 3.84 3.27
N SER A 75 -12.41 3.54 2.01
CA SER A 75 -12.95 4.30 0.87
C SER A 75 -12.66 3.63 -0.47
N GLU A 76 -13.62 3.70 -1.39
CA GLU A 76 -13.44 3.27 -2.78
C GLU A 76 -12.30 4.01 -3.50
N TRP A 77 -11.91 5.21 -3.07
CA TRP A 77 -10.79 5.96 -3.65
C TRP A 77 -9.44 5.23 -3.57
N PHE A 78 -9.28 4.30 -2.62
CA PHE A 78 -8.08 3.46 -2.56
C PHE A 78 -7.95 2.53 -3.77
N SER A 79 -9.06 2.19 -4.45
CA SER A 79 -9.01 1.47 -5.72
C SER A 79 -8.23 2.24 -6.78
N VAL A 80 -8.49 3.55 -6.89
CA VAL A 80 -7.81 4.44 -7.84
C VAL A 80 -6.33 4.53 -7.50
N PHE A 81 -5.99 4.71 -6.22
CA PHE A 81 -4.60 4.74 -5.77
C PHE A 81 -3.82 3.48 -6.15
N PHE A 82 -4.34 2.29 -5.80
CA PHE A 82 -3.63 1.04 -6.06
C PHE A 82 -3.56 0.66 -7.55
N LEU A 83 -4.60 0.97 -8.33
CA LEU A 83 -4.57 0.78 -9.77
C LEU A 83 -3.53 1.68 -10.43
N LEU A 84 -3.50 2.97 -10.08
CA LEU A 84 -2.48 3.90 -10.61
C LEU A 84 -1.07 3.47 -10.21
N TYR A 85 -0.86 3.12 -8.93
CA TYR A 85 0.43 2.63 -8.45
C TYR A 85 0.91 1.40 -9.23
N ARG A 86 0.03 0.40 -9.43
CA ARG A 86 0.37 -0.82 -10.18
C ARG A 86 0.59 -0.55 -11.66
N CYS A 87 -0.20 0.33 -12.29
CA CYS A 87 0.04 0.69 -13.68
C CYS A 87 1.40 1.39 -13.83
N VAL A 88 1.65 2.46 -13.07
CA VAL A 88 2.88 3.25 -13.20
C VAL A 88 4.12 2.41 -12.87
N LEU A 89 4.17 1.75 -11.71
CA LEU A 89 5.34 0.97 -11.34
C LEU A 89 5.41 -0.39 -12.05
N GLY A 90 4.29 -1.02 -12.36
CA GLY A 90 4.28 -2.27 -13.15
C GLY A 90 4.80 -2.05 -14.56
N PHE A 91 4.37 -0.99 -15.25
CA PHE A 91 4.93 -0.64 -16.56
C PHE A 91 6.39 -0.21 -16.46
N ALA A 92 6.79 0.49 -15.39
CA ALA A 92 8.19 0.82 -15.16
C ALA A 92 9.04 -0.45 -15.02
N VAL A 93 8.59 -1.47 -14.27
CA VAL A 93 9.32 -2.74 -14.10
C VAL A 93 9.46 -3.51 -15.42
N LEU A 94 8.44 -3.49 -16.29
CA LEU A 94 8.48 -4.19 -17.58
C LEU A 94 9.43 -3.55 -18.60
N ASN A 95 9.73 -2.26 -18.47
CA ASN A 95 10.54 -1.49 -19.42
C ASN A 95 11.99 -1.25 -18.94
N VAL A 96 12.49 -2.08 -18.02
CA VAL A 96 13.79 -1.94 -17.34
C VAL A 96 14.79 -3.01 -17.73
#